data_AF-A0A817DQE2-F1
#
_entry.id   AF-A0A817DQE2-F1
#
_cell.length_a   1.000
_cell.length_b   1.000
_cell.length_c   1.000
_cell.angle_alpha   90.00
_cell.angle_beta   90.00
_cell.angle_gamma   90.00
#
_symmetry.space_group_name_H-M   'P 1'
#
loop_
_entity.id
_entity.type
_entity.pdbx_description
1 polymer ?
#
loop_
_entity_poly.entity_id
_entity_poly.type
_entity_poly.pdbx_seq_one_letter_code
_entity_poly.pdbx_strand_id
1 'polypeptide(L)'
;MRADTYEIHFPMLVDRAFEILSGFRNTRTYNCIKIKNLQTSIKINLAILSEHIKSKMNTNSYTGYMQRNPQLALTKIMEEYWELVAASENNKIYECSDLFVHILMYLNRISLSIEDILNELNKRRWTLKTLIQRNDLYDENQKEILIGITNSKYFDKTDKFAEDDLGIKIIRYSNRNLLVKGEIVNQEKFSKYFPYDKYIKLLLLPCKPKDMIWLLASKRLTHIITYDTIIENYPKISTLIHQIIDPTICIALISRQEDIIEPNKWTNTNKPLIASEYICQVTKYFQDNSINPDQYYLDKITRSSEAFLINTNKYLLADAVVQTGKTIQENNLRIWNIIISKGQIHIGLYEYFN
;
A
#
# COMPACT_ATOMS: atom_id res chain seq x y z
N MET A 1 16.88 12.14 -41.71
CA MET A 1 15.86 13.19 -41.47
C MET A 1 15.68 13.24 -39.96
N ARG A 2 16.21 14.27 -39.29
CA ARG A 2 16.06 14.42 -37.83
C ARG A 2 14.58 14.63 -37.55
N ALA A 3 14.02 13.81 -36.66
CA ALA A 3 12.68 14.07 -36.13
C ALA A 3 12.71 15.43 -35.46
N ASP A 4 11.75 16.27 -35.82
CA ASP A 4 11.53 17.55 -35.17
C ASP A 4 11.45 17.32 -33.67
N THR A 5 12.29 18.08 -32.97
CA THR A 5 12.33 18.22 -31.51
C THR A 5 10.92 18.26 -30.93
N TYR A 6 10.67 17.41 -29.93
CA TYR A 6 9.49 17.45 -29.08
C TYR A 6 9.39 18.81 -28.36
N GLU A 7 8.79 19.81 -28.99
CA GLU A 7 8.19 20.95 -28.27
C GLU A 7 6.81 20.52 -27.77
N ILE A 8 6.82 19.66 -26.75
CA ILE A 8 5.70 19.66 -25.79
C ILE A 8 5.95 20.87 -24.90
N HIS A 9 5.35 22.01 -25.26
CA HIS A 9 5.21 23.12 -24.34
C HIS A 9 4.38 22.63 -23.14
N PHE A 10 5.06 22.17 -22.09
CA PHE A 10 4.51 22.14 -20.75
C PHE A 10 4.46 23.59 -20.26
N PRO A 11 3.28 24.21 -20.06
CA PRO A 11 3.22 25.30 -19.12
C PRO A 11 3.46 24.69 -17.74
N MET A 12 4.71 24.73 -17.29
CA MET A 12 5.07 25.05 -15.90
C MET A 12 4.25 24.34 -14.81
N LEU A 13 4.12 23.02 -14.88
CA LEU A 13 3.59 22.21 -13.76
C LEU A 13 4.70 21.64 -12.86
N VAL A 14 5.97 21.76 -13.28
CA VAL A 14 7.13 21.32 -12.50
C VAL A 14 7.55 22.39 -11.49
N ASP A 15 7.46 23.69 -11.82
CA ASP A 15 7.96 24.75 -10.94
C ASP A 15 7.07 25.05 -9.72
N ARG A 16 5.73 24.91 -9.83
CA ARG A 16 4.86 25.07 -8.65
C ARG A 16 4.93 23.93 -7.66
N ALA A 17 5.37 22.74 -8.08
CA ALA A 17 5.60 21.62 -7.17
C ALA A 17 6.98 21.69 -6.50
N PHE A 18 7.97 22.31 -7.16
CA PHE A 18 9.34 22.44 -6.64
C PHE A 18 9.57 23.66 -5.74
N GLU A 19 8.85 24.77 -5.93
CA GLU A 19 8.98 25.95 -5.05
C GLU A 19 8.46 25.73 -3.62
N ILE A 20 7.63 24.72 -3.38
CA ILE A 20 7.22 24.35 -2.01
C ILE A 20 8.29 23.47 -1.32
N LEU A 21 9.29 22.97 -2.06
CA LEU A 21 10.27 22.00 -1.56
C LEU A 21 11.71 22.54 -1.42
N SER A 22 12.02 23.75 -1.91
CA SER A 22 13.36 24.34 -1.81
C SER A 22 13.63 25.11 -0.49
N GLY A 23 12.68 25.10 0.45
CA GLY A 23 12.74 25.88 1.69
C GLY A 23 13.19 25.17 2.96
N PHE A 24 13.77 23.95 2.92
CA PHE A 24 14.23 23.28 4.15
C PHE A 24 15.57 22.56 3.97
N ARG A 25 16.66 23.28 4.28
CA ARG A 25 17.98 22.68 4.53
C ARG A 25 18.04 22.10 5.94
N ASN A 26 18.75 20.97 6.03
CA ASN A 26 19.25 20.27 7.22
C ASN A 26 18.21 19.62 8.15
N THR A 27 18.10 18.28 8.05
CA THR A 27 18.32 17.32 9.15
C THR A 27 17.99 15.89 8.69
N ARG A 28 18.74 14.90 9.20
CA ARG A 28 18.79 13.49 8.76
C ARG A 28 17.53 12.67 9.12
N THR A 29 16.36 12.96 8.53
CA THR A 29 15.13 12.21 8.88
C THR A 29 14.10 12.05 7.73
N TYR A 30 14.54 11.85 6.48
CA TYR A 30 13.61 11.90 5.33
C TYR A 30 13.54 10.66 4.42
N ASN A 31 13.88 9.46 4.90
CA ASN A 31 13.79 8.25 4.06
C ASN A 31 12.48 7.45 4.18
N CYS A 32 11.67 7.65 5.23
CA CYS A 32 10.46 6.83 5.41
C CYS A 32 9.18 7.42 4.77
N ILE A 33 9.10 8.74 4.56
CA ILE A 33 7.89 9.40 4.04
C ILE A 33 7.81 9.37 2.50
N LYS A 34 8.95 9.29 1.80
CA LYS A 34 8.96 9.33 0.32
C LYS A 34 8.40 8.08 -0.36
N ILE A 35 8.45 6.91 0.28
CA ILE A 35 8.27 5.65 -0.45
C ILE A 35 6.80 5.26 -0.63
N LYS A 36 5.89 5.73 0.24
CA LYS A 36 4.44 5.47 0.09
C LYS A 36 3.72 6.41 -0.87
N ASN A 37 4.19 7.64 -1.03
CA ASN A 37 3.66 8.54 -2.04
C ASN A 37 4.17 8.20 -3.44
N LEU A 38 5.41 7.73 -3.58
CA LEU A 38 6.00 7.49 -4.91
C LEU A 38 5.26 6.43 -5.71
N GLN A 39 4.81 5.32 -5.10
CA GLN A 39 4.09 4.27 -5.84
C GLN A 39 2.75 4.76 -6.39
N THR A 40 2.04 5.60 -5.64
CA THR A 40 0.76 6.18 -6.06
C THR A 40 1.00 7.25 -7.13
N SER A 41 1.98 8.13 -6.94
CA SER A 41 2.34 9.16 -7.92
C SER A 41 2.86 8.59 -9.23
N ILE A 42 3.71 7.56 -9.20
CA ILE A 42 4.22 6.90 -10.40
C ILE A 42 3.09 6.17 -11.14
N LYS A 43 2.24 5.43 -10.41
CA LYS A 43 1.06 4.76 -11.02
C LYS A 43 0.15 5.78 -11.71
N ILE A 44 -0.15 6.89 -11.05
CA ILE A 44 -0.97 7.98 -11.61
C ILE A 44 -0.30 8.61 -12.83
N ASN A 45 0.99 8.93 -12.75
CA ASN A 45 1.71 9.54 -13.88
C ASN A 45 1.71 8.62 -15.10
N LEU A 46 1.96 7.32 -14.92
CA LEU A 46 1.94 6.35 -16.01
C LEU A 46 0.53 6.14 -16.58
N ALA A 47 -0.51 6.15 -15.73
CA ALA A 47 -1.90 6.05 -16.17
C ALA A 47 -2.31 7.28 -16.98
N ILE A 48 -2.04 8.49 -16.48
CA ILE A 48 -2.32 9.75 -17.20
C ILE A 48 -1.57 9.77 -18.54
N LEU A 49 -0.30 9.38 -18.55
CA LEU A 49 0.49 9.31 -19.78
C LEU A 49 -0.12 8.31 -20.77
N SER A 50 -0.46 7.11 -20.31
CA SER A 50 -1.11 6.08 -21.14
C SER A 50 -2.44 6.55 -21.72
N GLU A 51 -3.30 7.20 -20.93
CA GLU A 51 -4.56 7.77 -21.40
C GLU A 51 -4.35 8.90 -22.40
N HIS A 52 -3.39 9.79 -22.14
CA HIS A 52 -3.03 10.85 -23.07
C HIS A 52 -2.61 10.28 -24.42
N ILE A 53 -1.71 9.29 -24.42
CA ILE A 53 -1.27 8.61 -25.64
C ILE A 53 -2.49 8.00 -26.35
N LYS A 54 -3.35 7.25 -25.64
CA LYS A 54 -4.58 6.65 -26.18
C LYS A 54 -5.55 7.68 -26.78
N SER A 55 -5.65 8.87 -26.21
CA SER A 55 -6.49 9.95 -26.76
C SER A 55 -6.05 10.41 -28.14
N LYS A 56 -4.78 10.18 -28.53
CA LYS A 56 -4.23 10.58 -29.82
C LYS A 56 -4.51 9.57 -30.94
N MET A 57 -5.09 8.40 -30.64
CA MET A 57 -5.25 7.29 -31.60
C MET A 57 -5.93 7.70 -32.92
N ASN A 58 -6.92 8.59 -32.87
CA ASN A 58 -7.68 9.04 -34.05
C ASN A 58 -7.19 10.38 -34.62
N THR A 59 -6.06 10.89 -34.15
CA THR A 59 -5.48 12.14 -34.65
C THR A 59 -4.47 11.85 -35.75
N ASN A 60 -4.20 12.85 -36.60
CA ASN A 60 -3.12 12.80 -37.59
C ASN A 60 -1.73 13.08 -36.99
N SER A 61 -1.59 13.01 -35.67
CA SER A 61 -0.28 13.13 -35.02
C SER A 61 0.58 11.90 -35.24
N TYR A 62 1.89 12.05 -35.08
CA TYR A 62 2.86 10.95 -35.08
C TYR A 62 2.44 9.83 -34.10
N THR A 63 2.03 10.20 -32.88
CA THR A 63 1.50 9.28 -31.86
C THR A 63 0.25 8.54 -32.36
N GLY A 64 -0.68 9.25 -33.02
CA GLY A 64 -1.88 8.63 -33.59
C GLY A 64 -1.56 7.65 -34.72
N TYR A 65 -0.61 7.99 -35.60
CA TYR A 65 -0.15 7.10 -36.67
C TYR A 65 0.48 5.82 -36.13
N MET A 66 1.32 5.94 -35.10
CA MET A 66 1.94 4.80 -34.42
C MET A 66 0.91 3.91 -33.72
N GLN A 67 -0.10 4.48 -33.09
CA GLN A 67 -1.15 3.69 -32.41
C GLN A 67 -2.05 2.91 -33.37
N ARG A 68 -2.25 3.41 -34.59
CA ARG A 68 -2.99 2.68 -35.63
C ARG A 68 -2.16 1.54 -36.23
N ASN A 69 -0.84 1.57 -36.07
CA ASN A 69 0.10 0.63 -36.68
C ASN A 69 1.01 -0.04 -35.62
N PRO A 70 0.55 -1.09 -34.92
CA PRO A 70 1.29 -1.76 -33.84
C PRO A 70 2.72 -2.20 -34.24
N GLN A 71 2.90 -2.67 -35.47
CA GLN A 71 4.22 -3.06 -35.99
C GLN A 71 5.22 -1.91 -35.93
N LEU A 72 4.80 -0.68 -36.21
CA LEU A 72 5.68 0.49 -36.15
C LEU A 72 6.05 0.83 -34.71
N ALA A 73 5.11 0.71 -33.78
CA ALA A 73 5.39 0.87 -32.35
C ALA A 73 6.40 -0.20 -31.87
N LEU A 74 6.25 -1.45 -32.32
CA LEU A 74 7.20 -2.53 -32.01
C LEU A 74 8.60 -2.26 -32.59
N THR A 75 8.67 -1.80 -33.85
CA THR A 75 9.94 -1.40 -34.47
C THR A 75 10.62 -0.29 -33.67
N LYS A 76 9.88 0.74 -33.23
CA LYS A 76 10.42 1.79 -32.38
C LYS A 76 10.89 1.28 -31.03
N ILE A 77 10.18 0.36 -30.38
CA ILE A 77 10.67 -0.26 -29.13
C ILE A 77 12.04 -0.91 -29.34
N MET A 78 12.25 -1.60 -30.47
CA MET A 78 13.55 -2.20 -30.77
C MET A 78 14.63 -1.14 -31.05
N GLU A 79 14.29 -0.08 -31.78
CA GLU A 79 15.19 1.05 -32.07
C GLU A 79 15.66 1.73 -30.77
N GLU A 80 14.73 2.15 -29.91
CA GLU A 80 15.02 2.82 -28.65
C GLU A 80 15.78 1.91 -27.67
N TYR A 81 15.51 0.60 -27.71
CA TYR A 81 16.29 -0.36 -26.93
C TYR A 81 17.77 -0.37 -27.38
N TRP A 82 18.03 -0.37 -28.69
CA TRP A 82 19.39 -0.31 -29.20
C TRP A 82 20.06 1.04 -28.93
N GLU A 83 19.31 2.15 -29.03
CA GLU A 83 19.79 3.49 -28.67
C GLU A 83 20.15 3.55 -27.20
N LEU A 84 19.32 3.01 -26.30
CA LEU A 84 19.62 2.91 -24.87
C LEU A 84 20.87 2.07 -24.59
N VAL A 85 21.05 0.94 -25.28
CA VAL A 85 22.26 0.09 -25.15
C VAL A 85 23.51 0.82 -25.62
N ALA A 86 23.40 1.63 -26.68
CA ALA A 86 24.51 2.41 -27.25
C ALA A 86 24.70 3.79 -26.59
N ALA A 87 23.79 4.23 -25.72
CA ALA A 87 23.77 5.58 -25.18
C ALA A 87 24.94 5.86 -24.23
N SER A 88 25.47 7.07 -24.33
CA SER A 88 26.35 7.65 -23.31
C SER A 88 25.59 7.85 -21.99
N GLU A 89 26.29 7.92 -20.85
CA GLU A 89 25.65 8.03 -19.53
C GLU A 89 24.65 9.19 -19.42
N ASN A 90 24.94 10.31 -20.06
CA ASN A 90 24.09 11.50 -20.05
C ASN A 90 22.80 11.32 -20.87
N ASN A 91 22.80 10.41 -21.85
CA ASN A 91 21.66 10.19 -22.75
C ASN A 91 20.77 9.02 -22.31
N LYS A 92 21.27 8.10 -21.47
CA LYS A 92 20.53 6.90 -21.03
C LYS A 92 19.16 7.21 -20.44
N ILE A 93 19.00 8.34 -19.74
CA ILE A 93 17.70 8.73 -19.17
C ILE A 93 16.69 9.07 -20.28
N TYR A 94 17.12 9.76 -21.33
CA TYR A 94 16.27 10.14 -22.45
C TYR A 94 15.87 8.89 -23.25
N GLU A 95 16.84 8.06 -23.67
CA GLU A 95 16.54 6.84 -24.45
C GLU A 95 15.68 5.85 -23.66
N CYS A 96 15.93 5.74 -22.34
CA CYS A 96 15.09 4.91 -21.48
C CYS A 96 13.66 5.46 -21.40
N SER A 97 13.51 6.79 -21.28
CA SER A 97 12.19 7.42 -21.24
C SER A 97 11.42 7.20 -22.55
N ASP A 98 12.08 7.35 -23.69
CA ASP A 98 11.47 7.13 -25.01
C ASP A 98 11.10 5.65 -25.21
N LEU A 99 11.98 4.72 -24.81
CA LEU A 99 11.67 3.29 -24.77
C LEU A 99 10.38 3.02 -23.95
N PHE A 100 10.24 3.61 -22.76
CA PHE A 100 9.05 3.45 -21.93
C PHE A 100 7.79 4.02 -22.58
N VAL A 101 7.87 5.17 -23.26
CA VAL A 101 6.74 5.76 -24.00
C VAL A 101 6.29 4.82 -25.12
N HIS A 102 7.23 4.29 -25.91
CA HIS A 102 6.92 3.38 -27.00
C HIS A 102 6.36 2.03 -26.50
N ILE A 103 6.82 1.53 -25.35
CA ILE A 103 6.21 0.39 -24.67
C ILE A 103 4.74 0.70 -24.31
N LEU A 104 4.45 1.83 -23.66
CA LEU A 104 3.06 2.20 -23.32
C LEU A 104 2.15 2.30 -24.55
N MET A 105 2.68 2.83 -25.67
CA MET A 105 1.96 2.89 -26.95
C MET A 105 1.59 1.51 -27.46
N TYR A 106 2.53 0.56 -27.43
CA TYR A 106 2.32 -0.81 -27.87
C TYR A 106 1.32 -1.55 -26.96
N LEU A 107 1.48 -1.42 -25.65
CA LEU A 107 0.58 -2.02 -24.64
C LEU A 107 -0.88 -1.61 -24.84
N ASN A 108 -1.11 -0.31 -25.05
CA ASN A 108 -2.44 0.23 -25.35
C ASN A 108 -3.08 -0.42 -26.58
N ARG A 109 -2.28 -0.77 -27.59
CA ARG A 109 -2.77 -1.39 -28.83
C ARG A 109 -3.12 -2.86 -28.66
N ILE A 110 -2.39 -3.60 -27.83
CA ILE A 110 -2.72 -4.99 -27.49
C ILE A 110 -3.77 -5.08 -26.36
N SER A 111 -4.40 -3.96 -25.99
CA SER A 111 -5.42 -3.87 -24.93
C SER A 111 -4.94 -4.36 -23.56
N LEU A 112 -3.64 -4.23 -23.29
CA LEU A 112 -3.06 -4.52 -21.99
C LEU A 112 -2.86 -3.21 -21.22
N SER A 113 -3.53 -3.04 -20.08
CA SER A 113 -3.43 -1.79 -19.33
C SER A 113 -2.15 -1.76 -18.49
N ILE A 114 -1.62 -0.55 -18.24
CA ILE A 114 -0.49 -0.37 -17.32
C ILE A 114 -0.88 -0.76 -15.89
N GLU A 115 -2.16 -0.67 -15.54
CA GLU A 115 -2.69 -1.12 -14.27
C GLU A 115 -2.58 -2.65 -14.11
N ASP A 116 -2.91 -3.41 -15.14
CA ASP A 116 -2.76 -4.87 -15.15
C ASP A 116 -1.30 -5.27 -14.92
N ILE A 117 -0.37 -4.61 -15.61
CA ILE A 117 1.08 -4.83 -15.41
C ILE A 117 1.50 -4.46 -14.00
N LEU A 118 1.11 -3.29 -13.48
CA LEU A 118 1.49 -2.86 -12.14
C LEU A 118 0.92 -3.77 -11.04
N ASN A 119 -0.29 -4.31 -11.25
CA ASN A 119 -0.88 -5.29 -10.37
C ASN A 119 -0.08 -6.61 -10.41
N GLU A 120 0.30 -7.07 -11.59
CA GLU A 120 1.16 -8.25 -11.77
C GLU A 120 2.56 -8.05 -11.16
N LEU A 121 3.20 -6.90 -11.39
CA LEU A 121 4.48 -6.55 -10.78
C LEU A 121 4.37 -6.45 -9.26
N ASN A 122 3.25 -5.94 -8.74
CA ASN A 122 3.00 -5.96 -7.30
C ASN A 122 2.91 -7.40 -6.77
N LYS A 123 2.18 -8.30 -7.44
CA LYS A 123 2.14 -9.72 -7.07
C LYS A 123 3.55 -10.33 -7.05
N ARG A 124 4.38 -10.02 -8.06
CA ARG A 124 5.78 -10.49 -8.15
C ARG A 124 6.70 -9.91 -7.08
N ARG A 125 6.61 -8.60 -6.80
CA ARG A 125 7.37 -7.93 -5.71
C ARG A 125 7.19 -8.63 -4.37
N TRP A 126 6.00 -9.17 -4.19
CA TRP A 126 5.54 -9.84 -2.99
C TRP A 126 5.92 -11.33 -2.95
N THR A 127 6.51 -11.88 -4.02
CA THR A 127 7.19 -13.19 -3.97
C THR A 127 8.60 -13.02 -3.41
N LEU A 128 8.89 -13.78 -2.34
CA LEU A 128 10.03 -13.69 -1.42
C LEU A 128 11.43 -13.50 -2.07
N LYS A 129 11.61 -13.81 -3.35
CA LYS A 129 12.91 -13.69 -4.05
C LYS A 129 13.28 -12.26 -4.46
N THR A 130 12.33 -11.31 -4.52
CA THR A 130 12.57 -9.96 -5.06
C THR A 130 12.54 -8.82 -4.05
N LEU A 131 12.16 -9.10 -2.79
CA LEU A 131 12.39 -8.16 -1.69
C LEU A 131 13.89 -8.07 -1.52
N ILE A 132 14.46 -6.92 -1.89
CA ILE A 132 15.89 -6.61 -1.78
C ILE A 132 16.34 -7.02 -0.39
N GLN A 133 17.09 -8.12 -0.31
CA GLN A 133 17.87 -8.48 0.86
C GLN A 133 18.99 -7.45 0.95
N ARG A 134 18.71 -6.27 1.52
CA ARG A 134 19.78 -5.40 2.01
C ARG A 134 20.40 -6.11 3.20
N ASN A 135 21.32 -7.04 2.91
CA ASN A 135 22.12 -7.70 3.94
C ASN A 135 23.05 -6.70 4.62
N ASP A 136 23.38 -5.61 3.94
CA ASP A 136 24.20 -4.47 4.38
C ASP A 136 23.53 -3.59 5.47
N LEU A 137 22.29 -3.87 5.90
CA LEU A 137 21.66 -3.22 7.06
C LEU A 137 21.54 -4.13 8.29
N TYR A 138 21.86 -5.41 8.15
CA TYR A 138 21.84 -6.36 9.26
C TYR A 138 23.25 -6.45 9.85
N ASP A 139 23.47 -5.82 10.99
CA ASP A 139 24.63 -6.15 11.82
C ASP A 139 24.35 -7.52 12.45
N GLU A 140 25.16 -8.52 12.12
CA GLU A 140 25.07 -9.88 12.68
C GLU A 140 25.18 -9.88 14.22
N ASN A 141 25.67 -8.78 14.83
CA ASN A 141 25.71 -8.61 16.28
C ASN A 141 24.43 -8.04 16.91
N GLN A 142 23.35 -7.84 16.14
CA GLN A 142 22.02 -7.33 16.52
C GLN A 142 21.87 -6.78 17.95
N LYS A 143 22.56 -5.66 18.24
CA LYS A 143 22.45 -4.96 19.53
C LYS A 143 21.27 -3.99 19.59
N GLU A 144 20.43 -3.94 18.55
CA GLU A 144 19.28 -3.05 18.49
C GLU A 144 18.00 -3.84 18.14
N ILE A 145 16.97 -3.70 18.98
CA ILE A 145 15.62 -4.18 18.70
C ILE A 145 14.79 -2.97 18.30
N LEU A 146 14.44 -2.89 17.02
CA LEU A 146 13.60 -1.84 16.47
C LEU A 146 12.20 -2.38 16.18
N ILE A 147 11.22 -1.94 16.97
CA ILE A 147 9.82 -2.39 16.91
C ILE A 147 8.94 -1.33 16.24
N GLY A 148 8.22 -1.71 15.19
CA GLY A 148 7.15 -0.87 14.63
C GLY A 148 5.91 -0.89 15.51
N ILE A 149 5.41 0.29 15.89
CA ILE A 149 4.24 0.45 16.77
C ILE A 149 3.20 1.37 16.15
N THR A 150 1.92 1.12 16.42
CA THR A 150 0.82 1.87 15.81
C THR A 150 0.80 3.29 16.35
N ASN A 151 0.56 4.30 15.50
CA ASN A 151 0.48 5.71 15.91
C ASN A 151 -0.89 6.36 15.64
N SER A 152 -1.89 5.54 15.32
CA SER A 152 -3.24 5.95 14.94
C SER A 152 -4.29 5.28 15.84
N LYS A 153 -5.53 5.20 15.37
CA LYS A 153 -6.64 4.49 16.04
C LYS A 153 -6.16 3.14 16.60
N TYR A 154 -6.56 2.84 17.84
CA TYR A 154 -6.24 1.61 18.58
C TYR A 154 -4.79 1.47 19.10
N PHE A 155 -3.99 2.54 19.09
CA PHE A 155 -2.63 2.50 19.66
C PHE A 155 -2.65 2.13 21.16
N ASP A 156 -3.67 2.57 21.89
CA ASP A 156 -3.90 2.30 23.30
C ASP A 156 -3.93 0.79 23.60
N LYS A 157 -4.54 0.02 22.70
CA LYS A 157 -4.62 -1.43 22.85
C LYS A 157 -3.31 -2.13 22.52
N THR A 158 -2.60 -1.67 21.48
CA THR A 158 -1.28 -2.23 21.15
C THR A 158 -0.24 -1.87 22.20
N ASP A 159 -0.36 -0.70 22.83
CA ASP A 159 0.50 -0.28 23.93
C ASP A 159 0.23 -1.13 25.18
N LYS A 160 -1.05 -1.38 25.48
CA LYS A 160 -1.43 -2.28 26.56
C LYS A 160 -0.90 -3.70 26.35
N PHE A 161 -1.02 -4.25 25.15
CA PHE A 161 -0.40 -5.53 24.79
C PHE A 161 1.13 -5.51 24.99
N ALA A 162 1.81 -4.43 24.56
CA ALA A 162 3.25 -4.31 24.77
C ALA A 162 3.62 -4.33 26.26
N GLU A 163 2.87 -3.64 27.11
CA GLU A 163 3.13 -3.57 28.56
C GLU A 163 2.75 -4.87 29.27
N ASP A 164 1.54 -5.38 29.04
CA ASP A 164 0.96 -6.53 29.74
C ASP A 164 1.57 -7.85 29.28
N ASP A 165 1.86 -8.02 27.99
CA ASP A 165 2.35 -9.30 27.45
C ASP A 165 3.87 -9.30 27.21
N LEU A 166 4.42 -8.18 26.73
CA LEU A 166 5.83 -8.11 26.34
C LEU A 166 6.73 -7.45 27.39
N GLY A 167 6.17 -6.85 28.44
CA GLY A 167 6.94 -6.13 29.46
C GLY A 167 7.56 -4.82 28.97
N ILE A 168 7.01 -4.22 27.91
CA ILE A 168 7.49 -2.99 27.28
C ILE A 168 6.47 -1.87 27.50
N LYS A 169 6.84 -0.88 28.31
CA LYS A 169 6.04 0.34 28.47
C LYS A 169 6.36 1.33 27.38
N ILE A 170 5.33 1.75 26.64
CA ILE A 170 5.46 2.72 25.55
C ILE A 170 5.12 4.12 26.07
N ILE A 171 6.09 5.02 26.03
CA ILE A 171 5.94 6.41 26.47
C ILE A 171 5.76 7.29 25.24
N ARG A 172 4.52 7.77 25.07
CA ARG A 172 4.13 8.73 24.04
C ARG A 172 4.07 10.14 24.61
N TYR A 173 4.66 11.10 23.91
CA TYR A 173 4.58 12.51 24.27
C TYR A 173 3.44 13.18 23.50
N SER A 174 3.14 14.46 23.82
CA SER A 174 2.04 15.25 23.22
C SER A 174 1.88 15.07 21.70
N ASN A 175 0.66 15.22 21.16
CA ASN A 175 0.28 14.90 19.78
C ASN A 175 1.15 15.49 18.63
N ARG A 176 2.02 16.47 18.87
CA ARG A 176 2.97 17.01 17.87
C ARG A 176 4.39 16.47 18.00
N ASN A 177 4.67 15.71 19.06
CA ASN A 177 5.96 15.11 19.32
C ASN A 177 6.00 13.70 18.74
N LEU A 178 6.87 13.48 17.75
CA LEU A 178 7.05 12.18 17.09
C LEU A 178 7.98 11.25 17.88
N LEU A 179 8.60 11.75 18.95
CA LEU A 179 9.42 10.93 19.83
C LEU A 179 8.52 9.93 20.56
N VAL A 180 8.93 8.67 20.54
CA VAL A 180 8.37 7.62 21.39
C VAL A 180 9.54 6.90 22.05
N LYS A 181 9.40 6.63 23.35
CA LYS A 181 10.39 5.85 24.11
C LYS A 181 9.77 4.53 24.56
N GLY A 182 10.58 3.48 24.58
CA GLY A 182 10.23 2.19 25.16
C GLY A 182 11.04 1.97 26.42
N GLU A 183 10.38 1.58 27.50
CA GLU A 183 11.03 1.16 28.75
C GLU A 183 10.70 -0.31 29.02
N ILE A 184 11.72 -1.10 29.36
CA ILE A 184 11.51 -2.48 29.78
C ILE A 184 11.10 -2.44 31.25
N VAL A 185 9.81 -2.69 31.51
CA VAL A 185 9.22 -2.66 32.86
C VAL A 185 9.11 -4.05 33.47
N ASN A 186 9.14 -5.10 32.65
CA ASN A 186 9.18 -6.49 33.12
C ASN A 186 10.19 -7.30 32.30
N GLN A 187 11.34 -7.57 32.93
CA GLN A 187 12.47 -8.26 32.31
C GLN A 187 12.17 -9.71 31.95
N GLU A 188 11.39 -10.42 32.76
CA GLU A 188 11.03 -11.82 32.53
C GLU A 188 10.15 -11.96 31.27
N LYS A 189 9.12 -11.10 31.15
CA LYS A 189 8.26 -11.04 29.95
C LYS A 189 9.04 -10.66 28.71
N PHE A 190 9.92 -9.67 28.81
CA PHE A 190 10.74 -9.22 27.68
C PHE A 190 11.67 -10.33 27.18
N SER A 191 12.38 -11.00 28.09
CA SER A 191 13.39 -12.02 27.75
C SER A 191 12.78 -13.30 27.15
N LYS A 192 11.47 -13.48 27.27
CA LYS A 192 10.73 -14.59 26.64
C LYS A 192 10.66 -14.46 25.12
N TYR A 193 10.60 -13.23 24.61
CA TYR A 193 10.35 -12.94 23.20
C TYR A 193 11.53 -12.29 22.50
N PHE A 194 12.42 -11.66 23.27
CA PHE A 194 13.58 -10.96 22.75
C PHE A 194 14.84 -11.55 23.40
N PRO A 195 15.94 -11.72 22.64
CA PRO A 195 17.22 -12.02 23.27
C PRO A 195 17.52 -10.92 24.28
N TYR A 196 17.91 -11.31 25.50
CA TYR A 196 18.27 -10.35 26.52
C TYR A 196 19.79 -10.30 26.72
N ASP A 197 20.34 -9.14 26.42
CA ASP A 197 21.68 -8.72 26.77
C ASP A 197 21.56 -7.26 27.25
N LYS A 198 22.28 -6.91 28.32
CA LYS A 198 22.33 -5.54 28.87
C LYS A 198 22.76 -4.48 27.85
N TYR A 199 23.37 -4.90 26.74
CA TYR A 199 23.78 -4.02 25.64
C TYR A 199 22.72 -3.89 24.53
N ILE A 200 21.58 -4.57 24.63
CA ILE A 200 20.51 -4.45 23.65
C ILE A 200 19.74 -3.14 23.86
N LYS A 201 19.64 -2.39 22.77
CA LYS A 201 18.96 -1.11 22.72
C LYS A 201 17.57 -1.31 22.11
N LEU A 202 16.55 -1.04 22.92
CA LEU A 202 15.16 -1.02 22.47
C LEU A 202 14.84 0.33 21.79
N LEU A 203 14.37 0.27 20.56
CA LEU A 203 13.92 1.40 19.76
C LEU A 203 12.50 1.17 19.28
N LEU A 204 11.67 2.20 19.33
CA LEU A 204 10.28 2.15 18.87
C LEU A 204 10.07 3.10 17.69
N LEU A 205 9.44 2.61 16.63
CA LEU A 205 9.11 3.42 15.45
C LEU A 205 7.58 3.55 15.30
N PRO A 206 7.01 4.72 15.66
CA PRO A 206 5.59 4.99 15.41
C PRO A 206 5.33 5.10 13.91
N CYS A 207 4.50 4.22 13.37
CA CYS A 207 4.11 4.25 11.97
C CYS A 207 2.70 3.69 11.77
N LYS A 208 2.15 3.90 10.56
CA LYS A 208 0.85 3.32 10.22
C LYS A 208 1.00 1.80 10.08
N PRO A 209 0.03 0.99 10.52
CA PRO A 209 0.12 -0.46 10.46
C PRO A 209 0.50 -1.04 9.08
N LYS A 210 -0.10 -0.51 8.01
CA LYS A 210 0.22 -0.88 6.62
C LYS A 210 1.64 -0.51 6.19
N ASP A 211 2.32 0.38 6.89
CA ASP A 211 3.71 0.79 6.65
C ASP A 211 4.68 -0.19 7.33
N MET A 212 4.29 -0.72 8.49
CA MET A 212 5.07 -1.67 9.28
C MET A 212 5.46 -2.90 8.48
N ILE A 213 4.52 -3.48 7.73
CA ILE A 213 4.76 -4.68 6.93
C ILE A 213 5.83 -4.44 5.89
N TRP A 214 5.78 -3.31 5.20
CA TRP A 214 6.80 -2.96 4.22
C TRP A 214 8.15 -2.66 4.88
N LEU A 215 8.14 -1.98 6.02
CA LEU A 215 9.35 -1.70 6.77
C LEU A 215 10.02 -2.99 7.28
N LEU A 216 9.22 -3.93 7.79
CA LEU A 216 9.64 -5.27 8.18
C LEU A 216 10.20 -6.05 6.98
N ALA A 217 9.46 -6.09 5.86
CA ALA A 217 9.89 -6.72 4.61
C ALA A 217 11.24 -6.21 4.10
N SER A 218 11.49 -4.90 4.29
CA SER A 218 12.72 -4.23 3.89
C SER A 218 13.84 -4.32 4.92
N LYS A 219 13.69 -5.14 5.97
CA LYS A 219 14.61 -5.29 7.11
C LYS A 219 14.95 -3.96 7.81
N ARG A 220 14.05 -2.98 7.74
CA ARG A 220 14.15 -1.70 8.48
C ARG A 220 13.53 -1.75 9.85
N LEU A 221 12.74 -2.78 10.14
CA LEU A 221 12.25 -3.13 11.46
C LEU A 221 12.68 -4.54 11.76
N THR A 222 12.95 -4.82 13.04
CA THR A 222 13.20 -6.18 13.52
C THR A 222 11.88 -6.89 13.83
N HIS A 223 10.95 -6.15 14.44
CA HIS A 223 9.67 -6.64 14.91
C HIS A 223 8.58 -5.61 14.66
N ILE A 224 7.32 -6.04 14.69
CA ILE A 224 6.15 -5.17 14.61
C ILE A 224 5.08 -5.63 15.61
N ILE A 225 4.36 -4.67 16.18
CA ILE A 225 3.18 -4.92 17.01
C ILE A 225 1.96 -4.36 16.27
N THR A 226 1.09 -5.26 15.80
CA THR A 226 -0.07 -4.90 14.99
C THR A 226 -1.13 -5.99 15.02
N TYR A 227 -2.26 -5.77 14.33
CA TYR A 227 -3.33 -6.75 14.21
C TYR A 227 -3.05 -7.78 13.11
N ASP A 228 -3.44 -9.03 13.36
CA ASP A 228 -3.41 -10.15 12.41
C ASP A 228 -4.13 -9.82 11.09
N THR A 229 -5.29 -9.19 11.17
CA THR A 229 -6.08 -8.75 10.00
C THR A 229 -5.30 -7.84 9.06
N ILE A 230 -4.31 -7.12 9.58
CA ILE A 230 -3.42 -6.27 8.78
C ILE A 230 -2.32 -7.11 8.14
N ILE A 231 -1.74 -8.08 8.87
CA ILE A 231 -0.72 -9.01 8.35
C ILE A 231 -1.26 -9.83 7.18
N GLU A 232 -2.46 -10.40 7.33
CA GLU A 232 -3.09 -11.30 6.35
C GLU A 232 -3.39 -10.65 4.99
N ASN A 233 -3.42 -9.32 4.93
CA ASN A 233 -3.57 -8.57 3.67
C ASN A 233 -2.28 -8.49 2.86
N TYR A 234 -1.18 -9.06 3.37
CA TYR A 234 0.12 -9.09 2.72
C TYR A 234 0.63 -10.53 2.63
N PRO A 235 1.57 -10.80 1.72
CA PRO A 235 2.20 -12.11 1.64
C PRO A 235 2.87 -12.48 2.96
N LYS A 236 3.04 -13.78 3.18
CA LYS A 236 3.72 -14.30 4.36
C LYS A 236 5.20 -13.91 4.33
N ILE A 237 5.50 -12.78 4.96
CA ILE A 237 6.85 -12.21 5.14
C ILE A 237 7.26 -12.14 6.61
N SER A 238 6.38 -12.59 7.52
CA SER A 238 6.57 -12.49 8.95
C SER A 238 6.17 -13.76 9.67
N THR A 239 6.84 -14.04 10.78
CA THR A 239 6.51 -15.11 11.72
C THR A 239 5.76 -14.52 12.90
N LEU A 240 4.68 -15.18 13.33
CA LEU A 240 3.96 -14.83 14.56
C LEU A 240 4.76 -15.36 15.76
N ILE A 241 5.09 -14.48 16.71
CA ILE A 241 5.78 -14.83 17.95
C ILE A 241 4.79 -15.02 19.09
N HIS A 242 3.90 -14.04 19.29
CA HIS A 242 2.93 -14.03 20.39
C HIS A 242 1.72 -13.22 19.98
N GLN A 243 0.53 -13.61 20.44
CA GLN A 243 -0.68 -12.85 20.21
C GLN A 243 -1.71 -13.03 21.33
N ILE A 244 -2.59 -12.03 21.45
CA ILE A 244 -3.79 -12.06 22.29
C ILE A 244 -5.02 -11.72 21.46
N ILE A 245 -6.18 -12.14 21.94
CA ILE A 245 -7.47 -11.79 21.34
C ILE A 245 -7.85 -10.36 21.77
N ASP A 246 -8.31 -9.53 20.82
CA ASP A 246 -9.06 -8.31 21.12
C ASP A 246 -10.58 -8.59 21.01
N PRO A 247 -11.29 -8.69 22.15
CA PRO A 247 -12.72 -9.01 22.14
C PRO A 247 -13.60 -7.81 21.79
N THR A 248 -13.03 -6.62 21.57
CA THR A 248 -13.82 -5.38 21.51
C THR A 248 -14.10 -4.89 20.09
N ILE A 249 -13.37 -5.39 19.09
CA ILE A 249 -13.49 -4.97 17.68
C ILE A 249 -13.92 -6.12 16.77
N CYS A 250 -14.61 -5.76 15.70
CA CYS A 250 -14.95 -6.63 14.59
C CYS A 250 -14.67 -5.93 13.26
N ILE A 251 -14.63 -6.68 12.16
CA ILE A 251 -14.64 -6.13 10.80
C ILE A 251 -16.02 -6.42 10.19
N ALA A 252 -16.64 -5.39 9.63
CA ALA A 252 -17.98 -5.48 9.06
C ALA A 252 -18.04 -4.83 7.69
N LEU A 253 -18.98 -5.30 6.85
CA LEU A 253 -19.45 -4.60 5.67
C LEU A 253 -20.55 -3.63 6.08
N ILE A 254 -20.40 -2.39 5.64
CA ILE A 254 -21.30 -1.28 5.91
C ILE A 254 -21.91 -0.76 4.62
N SER A 255 -23.08 -0.14 4.73
CA SER A 255 -23.88 0.40 3.63
C SER A 255 -24.66 1.63 4.09
N ARG A 256 -25.27 2.37 3.15
CA ARG A 256 -26.29 3.36 3.49
C ARG A 256 -27.55 2.65 3.99
N GLN A 257 -28.39 3.35 4.73
CA GLN A 257 -29.58 2.74 5.33
C GLN A 257 -30.61 2.30 4.28
N GLU A 258 -30.70 3.07 3.20
CA GLU A 258 -31.64 2.92 2.09
C GLU A 258 -31.18 1.96 0.99
N ASP A 259 -29.89 1.60 0.96
CA ASP A 259 -29.35 0.72 -0.07
C ASP A 259 -29.98 -0.68 0.01
N ILE A 260 -30.31 -1.27 -1.14
CA ILE A 260 -30.78 -2.66 -1.22
C ILE A 260 -29.60 -3.52 -1.64
N ILE A 261 -29.26 -4.52 -0.81
CA ILE A 261 -28.09 -5.37 -1.03
C ILE A 261 -28.57 -6.80 -1.18
N GLU A 262 -28.55 -7.27 -2.43
CA GLU A 262 -29.04 -8.59 -2.83
C GLU A 262 -27.94 -9.33 -3.61
N PRO A 263 -26.99 -9.99 -2.93
CA PRO A 263 -25.85 -10.63 -3.57
C PRO A 263 -26.22 -11.69 -4.62
N ASN A 264 -27.37 -12.33 -4.45
CA ASN A 264 -27.94 -13.27 -5.42
C ASN A 264 -28.31 -12.64 -6.77
N LYS A 265 -28.49 -11.32 -6.85
CA LYS A 265 -28.76 -10.59 -8.10
C LYS A 265 -27.49 -10.06 -8.77
N TRP A 266 -26.33 -10.21 -8.15
CA TRP A 266 -25.07 -9.76 -8.73
C TRP A 266 -24.65 -10.70 -9.86
N THR A 267 -24.28 -10.11 -11.00
CA THR A 267 -23.89 -10.87 -12.20
C THR A 267 -22.71 -10.21 -12.87
N ASN A 268 -22.14 -10.87 -13.88
CA ASN A 268 -21.01 -10.32 -14.63
C ASN A 268 -21.29 -8.99 -15.35
N THR A 269 -22.56 -8.65 -15.54
CA THR A 269 -23.02 -7.40 -16.17
C THR A 269 -23.53 -6.36 -15.17
N ASN A 270 -23.83 -6.79 -13.94
CA ASN A 270 -24.34 -5.93 -12.86
C ASN A 270 -23.53 -6.17 -11.58
N LYS A 271 -22.26 -5.74 -11.62
CA LYS A 271 -21.31 -5.91 -10.51
C LYS A 271 -21.36 -4.68 -9.59
N PRO A 272 -21.60 -4.84 -8.29
CA PRO A 272 -21.42 -3.72 -7.37
C PRO A 272 -19.94 -3.38 -7.22
N LEU A 273 -19.66 -2.10 -6.95
CA LEU A 273 -18.34 -1.65 -6.53
C LEU A 273 -18.27 -1.59 -5.01
N ILE A 274 -17.23 -2.20 -4.44
CA ILE A 274 -17.05 -2.39 -3.00
C ILE A 274 -15.71 -1.79 -2.60
N ALA A 275 -15.74 -0.83 -1.70
CA ALA A 275 -14.54 -0.21 -1.13
C ALA A 275 -13.99 -1.08 -0.01
N SER A 276 -12.74 -1.57 -0.13
CA SER A 276 -12.17 -2.45 0.89
C SER A 276 -10.72 -2.11 1.26
N GLU A 277 -10.47 -1.93 2.56
CA GLU A 277 -9.13 -1.95 3.15
C GLU A 277 -8.68 -3.39 3.49
N TYR A 278 -9.60 -4.32 3.71
CA TYR A 278 -9.38 -5.72 4.11
C TYR A 278 -9.78 -6.71 3.00
N ILE A 279 -9.18 -6.56 1.81
CA ILE A 279 -9.52 -7.34 0.60
C ILE A 279 -9.51 -8.84 0.84
N CYS A 280 -8.50 -9.37 1.54
CA CYS A 280 -8.40 -10.81 1.79
C CYS A 280 -9.61 -11.32 2.59
N GLN A 281 -10.00 -10.58 3.63
CA GLN A 281 -11.10 -10.94 4.52
C GLN A 281 -12.45 -10.78 3.81
N VAL A 282 -12.65 -9.70 3.05
CA VAL A 282 -13.87 -9.48 2.26
C VAL A 282 -14.03 -10.56 1.19
N THR A 283 -12.95 -10.88 0.47
CA THR A 283 -12.96 -11.93 -0.57
C THR A 283 -13.29 -13.29 0.04
N LYS A 284 -12.64 -13.65 1.15
CA LYS A 284 -12.92 -14.90 1.86
C LYS A 284 -14.37 -14.98 2.31
N TYR A 285 -14.88 -13.90 2.92
CA TYR A 285 -16.28 -13.83 3.33
C TYR A 285 -17.26 -14.06 2.17
N PHE A 286 -17.01 -13.43 1.01
CA PHE A 286 -17.85 -13.64 -0.16
C PHE A 286 -17.76 -15.07 -0.72
N GLN A 287 -16.56 -15.65 -0.75
CA GLN A 287 -16.38 -17.06 -1.13
C GLN A 287 -17.14 -18.00 -0.19
N ASP A 288 -17.02 -17.81 1.12
CA ASP A 288 -17.71 -18.59 2.15
C ASP A 288 -19.25 -18.47 2.02
N ASN A 289 -19.74 -17.37 1.44
CA ASN A 289 -21.16 -17.11 1.16
C ASN A 289 -21.56 -17.37 -0.30
N SER A 290 -20.76 -18.16 -1.05
CA SER A 290 -21.06 -18.56 -2.44
C SER A 290 -21.22 -17.39 -3.44
N ILE A 291 -20.54 -16.27 -3.19
CA ILE A 291 -20.46 -15.13 -4.12
C ILE A 291 -19.13 -15.22 -4.87
N ASN A 292 -19.19 -15.36 -6.20
CA ASN A 292 -18.01 -15.53 -7.04
C ASN A 292 -17.28 -14.17 -7.24
N PRO A 293 -15.93 -14.14 -7.19
CA PRO A 293 -15.13 -12.95 -7.49
C PRO A 293 -15.44 -12.24 -8.82
N ASP A 294 -16.04 -12.90 -9.81
CA ASP A 294 -16.46 -12.24 -11.03
C ASP A 294 -17.77 -11.44 -10.87
N GLN A 295 -18.54 -11.62 -9.79
CA GLN A 295 -19.83 -10.94 -9.58
C GLN A 295 -19.72 -9.56 -8.93
N TYR A 296 -18.53 -9.12 -8.49
CA TYR A 296 -18.32 -7.84 -7.83
C TYR A 296 -16.98 -7.20 -8.21
N TYR A 297 -16.83 -5.90 -7.95
CA TYR A 297 -15.56 -5.20 -8.01
C TYR A 297 -15.09 -4.85 -6.61
N LEU A 298 -13.85 -5.23 -6.27
CA LEU A 298 -13.17 -4.74 -5.06
C LEU A 298 -12.19 -3.63 -5.43
N ASP A 299 -12.39 -2.47 -4.83
CA ASP A 299 -11.47 -1.36 -4.92
C ASP A 299 -10.65 -1.26 -3.63
N LYS A 300 -9.32 -1.33 -3.76
CA LYS A 300 -8.41 -1.24 -2.62
C LYS A 300 -8.32 0.21 -2.16
N ILE A 301 -8.89 0.50 -1.00
CA ILE A 301 -8.79 1.82 -0.38
C ILE A 301 -7.78 1.84 0.76
N THR A 302 -7.34 3.04 1.15
CA THR A 302 -6.29 3.25 2.16
C THR A 302 -6.64 4.30 3.21
N ARG A 303 -7.89 4.78 3.21
CA ARG A 303 -8.45 5.83 4.06
C ARG A 303 -9.81 5.37 4.61
N SER A 304 -10.44 6.18 5.45
CA SER A 304 -11.77 5.93 6.04
C SER A 304 -12.76 5.44 4.98
N SER A 305 -13.09 4.16 5.08
CA SER A 305 -14.00 3.46 4.17
C SER A 305 -15.40 4.04 4.20
N GLU A 306 -15.83 4.54 5.36
CA GLU A 306 -17.11 5.23 5.55
C GLU A 306 -17.24 6.43 4.61
N ALA A 307 -16.16 7.19 4.41
CA ALA A 307 -16.16 8.38 3.58
C ALA A 307 -16.51 8.09 2.10
N PHE A 308 -16.21 6.89 1.59
CA PHE A 308 -16.52 6.50 0.21
C PHE A 308 -18.02 6.26 -0.01
N LEU A 309 -18.73 5.80 1.04
CA LEU A 309 -20.19 5.66 1.01
C LEU A 309 -20.89 7.03 1.16
N ILE A 310 -20.37 7.88 2.04
CA ILE A 310 -21.00 9.18 2.35
C ILE A 310 -20.83 10.18 1.20
N ASN A 311 -19.62 10.27 0.64
CA ASN A 311 -19.27 11.35 -0.30
C ASN A 311 -19.39 10.94 -1.77
N THR A 312 -19.82 9.72 -2.06
CA THR A 312 -19.96 9.20 -3.43
C THR A 312 -21.12 8.23 -3.47
N ASN A 313 -21.82 8.13 -4.61
CA ASN A 313 -22.82 7.08 -4.86
C ASN A 313 -22.25 5.90 -5.65
N LYS A 314 -20.93 5.84 -5.84
CA LYS A 314 -20.28 4.82 -6.68
C LYS A 314 -20.19 3.47 -6.00
N TYR A 315 -20.01 3.47 -4.67
CA TYR A 315 -19.80 2.26 -3.88
C TYR A 315 -21.12 1.82 -3.23
N LEU A 316 -21.42 0.53 -3.35
CA LEU A 316 -22.56 -0.12 -2.68
C LEU A 316 -22.21 -0.51 -1.24
N LEU A 317 -21.01 -1.03 -1.05
CA LEU A 317 -20.51 -1.52 0.23
C LEU A 317 -19.13 -0.94 0.53
N ALA A 318 -18.83 -0.82 1.81
CA ALA A 318 -17.46 -0.62 2.27
C ALA A 318 -17.16 -1.50 3.48
N ASP A 319 -15.91 -1.88 3.71
CA ASP A 319 -15.52 -2.55 4.96
C ASP A 319 -15.11 -1.55 6.05
N ALA A 320 -15.32 -1.87 7.32
CA ALA A 320 -14.91 -1.00 8.42
C ALA A 320 -14.56 -1.80 9.67
N VAL A 321 -13.57 -1.31 10.43
CA VAL A 321 -13.29 -1.80 11.78
C VAL A 321 -14.24 -1.14 12.76
N VAL A 322 -15.10 -1.96 13.40
CA VAL A 322 -16.16 -1.49 14.28
C VAL A 322 -15.85 -1.88 15.72
N GLN A 323 -15.86 -0.89 16.62
CA GLN A 323 -15.77 -1.10 18.07
C GLN A 323 -17.14 -0.88 18.73
N THR A 324 -17.61 0.37 18.71
CA THR A 324 -18.90 0.81 19.29
C THR A 324 -20.00 1.01 18.25
N GLY A 325 -19.63 1.18 16.96
CA GLY A 325 -20.57 1.54 15.89
C GLY A 325 -20.93 3.04 15.83
N LYS A 326 -20.42 3.86 16.74
CA LYS A 326 -20.74 5.30 16.82
C LYS A 326 -20.49 6.04 15.50
N THR A 327 -19.33 5.85 14.89
CA THR A 327 -18.99 6.48 13.59
C THR A 327 -19.96 6.08 12.47
N ILE A 328 -20.44 4.84 12.46
CA ILE A 328 -21.42 4.37 11.46
C ILE A 328 -22.75 5.07 11.67
N GLN A 329 -23.22 5.13 12.93
CA GLN A 329 -24.49 5.76 13.30
C GLN A 329 -24.49 7.27 13.02
N GLU A 330 -23.43 7.98 13.42
CA GLU A 330 -23.29 9.43 13.22
C GLU A 330 -23.27 9.84 11.73
N ASN A 331 -22.98 8.90 10.84
CA ASN A 331 -22.94 9.14 9.39
C ASN A 331 -24.11 8.48 8.64
N ASN A 332 -25.20 8.11 9.34
CA ASN A 332 -26.38 7.48 8.75
C ASN A 332 -26.07 6.22 7.91
N LEU A 333 -25.05 5.47 8.32
CA LEU A 333 -24.72 4.18 7.73
C LEU A 333 -25.32 3.06 8.59
N ARG A 334 -25.32 1.85 8.06
CA ARG A 334 -25.68 0.62 8.79
C ARG A 334 -24.63 -0.46 8.57
N ILE A 335 -24.49 -1.33 9.57
CA ILE A 335 -23.80 -2.60 9.40
C ILE A 335 -24.71 -3.52 8.60
N TRP A 336 -24.25 -3.96 7.44
CA TRP A 336 -24.94 -4.98 6.67
C TRP A 336 -24.61 -6.36 7.24
N ASN A 337 -23.33 -6.75 7.20
CA ASN A 337 -22.87 -8.04 7.70
C ASN A 337 -21.54 -7.92 8.45
N ILE A 338 -21.33 -8.77 9.46
CA ILE A 338 -20.06 -8.91 10.16
C ILE A 338 -19.22 -9.94 9.39
N ILE A 339 -18.01 -9.55 8.99
CA ILE A 339 -17.06 -10.41 8.27
C ILE A 339 -16.19 -11.19 9.26
N ILE A 340 -15.65 -10.48 10.26
CA ILE A 340 -14.87 -11.08 11.35
C ILE A 340 -15.50 -10.63 12.65
N SER A 341 -15.90 -11.62 13.46
CA SER A 341 -16.60 -11.37 14.72
C SER A 341 -15.68 -10.87 15.82
N LYS A 342 -16.28 -10.24 16.83
CA LYS A 342 -15.57 -9.91 18.07
C LYS A 342 -14.99 -11.17 18.69
N GLY A 343 -13.74 -11.09 19.14
CA GLY A 343 -13.02 -12.24 19.69
C GLY A 343 -12.28 -13.10 18.66
N GLN A 344 -12.34 -12.76 17.37
CA GLN A 344 -11.58 -13.42 16.31
C GLN A 344 -10.41 -12.59 15.78
N ILE A 345 -10.24 -11.35 16.26
CA ILE A 345 -9.17 -10.45 15.86
C ILE A 345 -8.07 -10.49 16.92
N HIS A 346 -6.82 -10.59 16.50
CA HIS A 346 -5.68 -10.72 17.40
C HIS A 346 -4.73 -9.54 17.28
N ILE A 347 -4.21 -9.08 18.43
CA ILE A 347 -3.03 -8.22 18.50
C ILE A 347 -1.83 -9.15 18.64
N GLY A 348 -0.81 -8.97 17.81
CA GLY A 348 0.36 -9.84 17.81
C GLY A 348 1.68 -9.11 17.71
N LEU A 349 2.72 -9.79 18.20
CA LEU A 349 4.13 -9.53 17.93
C LEU A 349 4.56 -10.40 16.76
N TYR A 350 5.13 -9.77 15.73
CA TYR A 350 5.62 -10.45 14.54
C TYR A 350 7.07 -10.06 14.25
N GLU A 351 7.86 -11.02 13.77
CA GLU A 351 9.23 -10.83 13.29
C GLU A 351 9.32 -11.11 11.78
N TYR A 352 10.40 -10.66 11.14
CA TYR A 352 10.65 -10.97 9.73
C TYR A 352 10.89 -12.47 9.55
N PHE A 353 10.28 -13.06 8.51
CA PHE A 353 10.43 -14.47 8.15
C PHE A 353 11.79 -14.67 7.46
N ASN A 354 12.71 -15.40 8.10
CA ASN A 354 14.02 -15.74 7.52
C ASN A 354 13.92 -16.68 6.32
#